data_AF-A0A7W9L9I1-F1
#
_entry.id   AF-A0A7W9L9I1-F1
#
_cell.length_a   1.000
_cell.length_b   1.000
_cell.length_c   1.000
_cell.angle_alpha   90.00
_cell.angle_beta   90.00
_cell.angle_gamma   90.00
#
_symmetry.space_group_name_H-M   'P 1'
#
loop_
_entity.id
_entity.type
_entity.pdbx_description
1 polymer ?
#
loop_
_entity_poly.entity_id
_entity_poly.type
_entity_poly.pdbx_seq_one_letter_code
_entity_poly.pdbx_strand_id
1 'polypeptide(L)'
;MAEAFDQDIRVVVRTLMVAKAVCELLSARLFALVEPEWRRLAEVFGAEGDGRPRVPPAALVTSRADPYVIRDIPVVHVHGTGSLKAYAIFPDQGPCSFREELPARVGAFFERHVWPYRDLIRPGAERTAWRAKSGYQIRTETERRQLRDYGCARLGLDPNRPTIAVFGHTPGEDTDLFQSTVDFASSDPSANWLFLDPVGYPHSRVRCVTGALSTNLLWSMADVGVTFSDSDLPAFGIPVVQAGWSVGSSCGGTHVARDPSDIRLWLDEAIAKHEKGESILEPEQRDRARLWLWLRRCGADVPTQLLPHWEYGVDYARALAVNLWHVERDGDPLYSAVARMWTRREPMLTRFDFHDPAGPFIRNTFDRFPRFGDVVRPDEDPMSSFHEPEESSFTRSTP
;
A
#
# COMPACT_ATOMS: atom_id res chain seq x y z
N MET A 1 11.93 -21.70 -6.00
CA MET A 1 11.39 -21.62 -7.37
C MET A 1 10.80 -20.24 -7.57
N ALA A 2 10.97 -19.64 -8.74
CA ALA A 2 10.37 -18.38 -9.13
C ALA A 2 9.37 -18.61 -10.27
N GLU A 3 8.18 -18.01 -10.18
CA GLU A 3 7.18 -17.97 -11.24
C GLU A 3 6.98 -16.51 -11.66
N ALA A 4 7.59 -16.13 -12.79
CA ALA A 4 7.54 -14.76 -13.30
C ALA A 4 6.95 -14.75 -14.71
N PHE A 5 5.63 -14.90 -14.76
CA PHE A 5 4.82 -14.84 -15.98
C PHE A 5 4.17 -13.48 -16.05
N ASP A 6 4.85 -12.50 -16.62
CA ASP A 6 4.27 -11.19 -16.87
C ASP A 6 4.80 -10.61 -18.18
N GLN A 7 3.97 -9.83 -18.86
CA GLN A 7 4.39 -9.10 -20.06
C GLN A 7 5.23 -7.87 -19.69
N ASP A 8 5.11 -7.40 -18.46
CA ASP A 8 5.87 -6.28 -17.94
C ASP A 8 7.20 -6.74 -17.32
N ILE A 9 8.31 -6.41 -17.99
CA ILE A 9 9.67 -6.66 -17.50
C ILE A 9 9.87 -6.20 -16.04
N ARG A 10 9.19 -5.14 -15.62
CA ARG A 10 9.34 -4.57 -14.28
C ARG A 10 8.79 -5.51 -13.21
N VAL A 11 7.76 -6.29 -13.53
CA VAL A 11 7.20 -7.33 -12.64
C VAL A 11 8.12 -8.54 -12.60
N VAL A 12 8.62 -8.95 -13.77
CA VAL A 12 9.54 -10.10 -13.91
C VAL A 12 10.82 -9.88 -13.12
N VAL A 13 11.49 -8.73 -13.31
CA VAL A 13 12.75 -8.40 -12.63
C VAL A 13 12.57 -8.34 -11.11
N ARG A 14 11.46 -7.75 -10.63
CA ARG A 14 11.14 -7.71 -9.19
C ARG A 14 11.00 -9.11 -8.60
N THR A 15 10.26 -9.97 -9.30
CA THR A 15 10.04 -11.35 -8.87
C THR A 15 11.35 -12.13 -8.82
N LEU A 16 12.17 -12.01 -9.87
CA LEU A 16 13.50 -12.64 -9.93
C LEU A 16 14.46 -12.08 -8.86
N MET A 17 14.41 -10.78 -8.58
CA MET A 17 15.24 -10.15 -7.56
C MET A 17 14.89 -10.65 -6.15
N VAL A 18 13.61 -10.69 -5.80
CA VAL A 18 13.16 -11.25 -4.51
C VAL A 18 13.51 -12.74 -4.44
N ALA A 19 13.31 -13.50 -5.53
CA ALA A 19 13.65 -14.91 -5.59
C ALA A 19 15.15 -15.16 -5.38
N LYS A 20 16.00 -14.32 -5.98
CA LYS A 20 17.44 -14.35 -5.78
C LYS A 20 17.81 -14.08 -4.33
N ALA A 21 17.26 -13.03 -3.72
CA ALA A 21 17.49 -12.71 -2.31
C ALA A 21 17.08 -13.87 -1.38
N VAL A 22 15.94 -14.52 -1.64
CA VAL A 22 15.50 -15.71 -0.90
C VAL A 22 16.45 -16.89 -1.12
N CYS A 23 16.89 -17.14 -2.35
CA CYS A 23 17.82 -18.24 -2.65
C CYS A 23 19.16 -18.05 -1.96
N GLU A 24 19.71 -16.83 -1.95
CA GLU A 24 20.96 -16.51 -1.26
C GLU A 24 20.84 -16.71 0.25
N LEU A 25 19.75 -16.21 0.85
CA LEU A 25 19.46 -16.43 2.27
C LEU A 25 19.40 -17.92 2.64
N LEU A 26 18.82 -18.74 1.77
CA LEU A 26 18.65 -20.19 1.98
C LEU A 26 19.85 -21.02 1.50
N SER A 27 20.88 -20.40 0.91
CA SER A 27 21.94 -21.11 0.18
C SER A 27 21.37 -22.13 -0.83
N ALA A 28 20.27 -21.77 -1.49
CA ALA A 28 19.51 -22.62 -2.40
C ALA A 28 19.75 -22.27 -3.87
N ARG A 29 19.38 -23.18 -4.78
CA ARG A 29 19.42 -22.97 -6.23
C ARG A 29 18.15 -22.29 -6.73
N LEU A 30 18.30 -21.32 -7.63
CA LEU A 30 17.18 -20.67 -8.27
C LEU A 30 16.71 -21.48 -9.49
N PHE A 31 15.45 -21.88 -9.48
CA PHE A 31 14.75 -22.39 -10.67
C PHE A 31 13.68 -21.38 -11.03
N ALA A 32 13.64 -20.93 -12.28
CA ALA A 32 12.72 -19.91 -12.74
C ALA A 32 11.81 -20.44 -13.87
N LEU A 33 10.51 -20.40 -13.62
CA LEU A 33 9.46 -20.62 -14.60
C LEU A 33 9.07 -19.26 -15.17
N VAL A 34 9.51 -18.98 -16.40
CA VAL A 34 9.33 -17.71 -17.09
C VAL A 34 8.97 -17.94 -18.54
N GLU A 35 8.38 -16.93 -19.19
CA GLU A 35 8.16 -16.97 -20.64
C GLU A 35 9.50 -17.04 -21.41
N PRO A 36 9.55 -17.63 -22.62
CA PRO A 36 10.79 -17.84 -23.36
C PRO A 36 11.64 -16.56 -23.55
N GLU A 37 11.00 -15.41 -23.71
CA GLU A 37 11.66 -14.10 -23.85
C GLU A 37 12.43 -13.67 -22.59
N TRP A 38 12.00 -14.10 -21.40
CA TRP A 38 12.61 -13.76 -20.12
C TRP A 38 13.68 -14.76 -19.67
N ARG A 39 13.93 -15.84 -20.40
CA ARG A 39 14.86 -16.91 -19.99
C ARG A 39 16.27 -16.38 -19.74
N ARG A 40 16.81 -15.59 -20.68
CA ARG A 40 18.15 -14.99 -20.52
C ARG A 40 18.24 -14.08 -19.30
N LEU A 41 17.16 -13.35 -19.01
CA LEU A 41 17.10 -12.51 -17.82
C LEU A 41 17.15 -13.38 -16.56
N ALA A 42 16.38 -14.46 -16.50
CA ALA A 42 16.43 -15.39 -15.37
C ALA A 42 17.83 -16.00 -15.16
N GLU A 43 18.53 -16.36 -16.23
CA GLU A 43 19.93 -16.84 -16.18
C GLU A 43 20.88 -15.78 -15.59
N VAL A 44 20.72 -14.49 -15.93
CA VAL A 44 21.48 -13.38 -15.32
C VAL A 44 21.22 -13.28 -13.81
N PHE A 45 20.01 -13.63 -13.37
CA PHE A 45 19.67 -13.73 -11.95
C PHE A 45 20.18 -15.02 -11.28
N GLY A 46 20.83 -15.92 -12.03
CA GLY A 46 21.39 -17.17 -11.54
C GLY A 46 20.43 -18.36 -11.60
N ALA A 47 19.38 -18.29 -12.43
CA ALA A 47 18.47 -19.41 -12.61
C ALA A 47 19.12 -20.56 -13.41
N GLU A 48 18.81 -21.80 -13.00
CA GLU A 48 19.22 -23.02 -13.70
C GLU A 48 18.54 -23.15 -15.08
N GLY A 49 19.31 -23.53 -16.11
CA GLY A 49 18.83 -23.59 -17.50
C GLY A 49 17.79 -24.68 -17.80
N ASP A 50 17.73 -25.75 -17.00
CA ASP A 50 16.86 -26.92 -17.22
C ASP A 50 15.39 -26.70 -16.77
N GLY A 51 15.06 -25.50 -16.28
CA GLY A 51 13.69 -24.99 -16.17
C GLY A 51 12.78 -25.61 -15.10
N ARG A 52 13.08 -26.79 -14.54
CA ARG A 52 12.27 -27.38 -13.46
C ARG A 52 13.11 -28.03 -12.36
N PRO A 53 12.77 -27.81 -11.08
CA PRO A 53 13.45 -28.48 -9.99
C PRO A 53 13.10 -29.98 -9.99
N ARG A 54 14.09 -30.83 -9.74
CA ARG A 54 13.91 -32.30 -9.63
C ARG A 54 13.35 -32.74 -8.26
N VAL A 55 13.33 -31.82 -7.30
CA VAL A 55 12.81 -32.00 -5.94
C VAL A 55 11.80 -30.90 -5.66
N PRO A 56 10.85 -31.10 -4.73
CA PRO A 56 9.94 -30.04 -4.30
C PRO A 56 10.72 -28.78 -3.90
N PRO A 57 10.31 -27.58 -4.36
CA PRO A 57 11.05 -26.37 -4.05
C PRO A 57 10.88 -25.99 -2.57
N ALA A 58 11.96 -25.51 -1.94
CA ALA A 58 11.91 -25.03 -0.55
C ALA A 58 11.05 -23.78 -0.35
N ALA A 59 10.76 -23.05 -1.44
CA ALA A 59 9.96 -21.84 -1.46
C ALA A 59 9.47 -21.55 -2.88
N LEU A 60 8.32 -20.89 -2.98
CA LEU A 60 7.82 -20.29 -4.22
C LEU A 60 7.87 -18.76 -4.10
N VAL A 61 8.43 -18.08 -5.11
CA VAL A 61 8.34 -16.63 -5.27
C VAL A 61 7.60 -16.36 -6.58
N THR A 62 6.50 -15.62 -6.54
CA THR A 62 5.62 -15.47 -7.72
C THR A 62 5.06 -14.06 -7.83
N SER A 63 4.81 -13.60 -9.06
CA SER A 63 4.01 -12.39 -9.30
C SER A 63 2.50 -12.67 -9.36
N ARG A 64 2.12 -13.95 -9.49
CA ARG A 64 0.73 -14.41 -9.65
C ARG A 64 0.40 -15.47 -8.60
N ALA A 65 0.15 -15.03 -7.38
CA ALA A 65 -0.37 -15.93 -6.35
C ALA A 65 -1.89 -16.08 -6.55
N ASP A 66 -2.34 -17.31 -6.82
CA ASP A 66 -3.75 -17.66 -6.70
C ASP A 66 -4.10 -17.69 -5.20
N PRO A 67 -5.05 -16.85 -4.73
CA PRO A 67 -5.32 -16.73 -3.32
C PRO A 67 -5.99 -17.97 -2.71
N TYR A 68 -6.60 -18.85 -3.52
CA TYR A 68 -7.31 -20.04 -3.06
C TYR A 68 -6.44 -21.30 -3.01
N VAL A 69 -5.28 -21.28 -3.68
CA VAL A 69 -4.42 -22.47 -3.71
C VAL A 69 -3.77 -22.68 -2.35
N ILE A 70 -4.07 -23.82 -1.74
CA ILE A 70 -3.44 -24.30 -0.52
C ILE A 70 -2.00 -24.73 -0.83
N ARG A 71 -1.05 -24.24 -0.01
CA ARG A 71 0.38 -24.48 -0.18
C ARG A 71 0.99 -25.03 1.10
N ASP A 72 1.83 -26.04 0.95
CA ASP A 72 2.62 -26.70 2.00
C ASP A 72 4.06 -26.17 2.09
N ILE A 73 4.44 -25.28 1.18
CA ILE A 73 5.73 -24.57 1.18
C ILE A 73 5.52 -23.06 1.35
N PRO A 74 6.53 -22.32 1.86
CA PRO A 74 6.48 -20.86 1.90
C PRO A 74 6.26 -20.26 0.52
N VAL A 75 5.37 -19.27 0.44
CA VAL A 75 5.11 -18.52 -0.79
C VAL A 75 5.27 -17.04 -0.57
N VAL A 76 6.07 -16.39 -1.42
CA VAL A 76 6.26 -14.95 -1.47
C VAL A 76 5.61 -14.41 -2.74
N HIS A 77 4.51 -13.67 -2.58
CA HIS A 77 3.82 -12.98 -3.66
C HIS A 77 4.39 -11.58 -3.83
N VAL A 78 5.09 -11.34 -4.94
CA VAL A 78 5.68 -10.05 -5.28
C VAL A 78 4.66 -9.21 -6.05
N HIS A 79 4.42 -7.99 -5.59
CA HIS A 79 3.38 -7.12 -6.12
C HIS A 79 3.92 -5.75 -6.54
N GLY A 80 3.34 -5.21 -7.63
CA GLY A 80 3.53 -3.83 -8.06
C GLY A 80 4.48 -3.64 -9.26
N THR A 81 4.18 -2.60 -10.05
CA THR A 81 4.98 -2.16 -11.21
C THR A 81 5.86 -0.94 -10.90
N GLY A 82 5.55 -0.21 -9.81
CA GLY A 82 6.24 1.02 -9.40
C GLY A 82 6.83 1.03 -7.99
N SER A 83 6.59 -0.01 -7.20
CA SER A 83 7.11 -0.19 -5.83
C SER A 83 7.56 -1.64 -5.66
N LEU A 84 8.42 -1.92 -4.68
CA LEU A 84 8.80 -3.30 -4.34
C LEU A 84 8.09 -3.71 -3.07
N LYS A 85 6.98 -4.43 -3.26
CA LYS A 85 6.17 -4.99 -2.19
C LYS A 85 6.11 -6.49 -2.36
N ALA A 86 6.07 -7.20 -1.24
CA ALA A 86 5.78 -8.61 -1.27
C ALA A 86 4.97 -9.00 -0.03
N TYR A 87 4.11 -9.99 -0.20
CA TYR A 87 3.41 -10.67 0.89
C TYR A 87 3.92 -12.09 0.99
N ALA A 88 3.96 -12.63 2.20
CA ALA A 88 4.45 -13.98 2.43
C ALA A 88 3.49 -14.77 3.30
N ILE A 89 3.29 -16.03 2.93
CA ILE A 89 2.68 -17.04 3.79
C ILE A 89 3.73 -18.10 4.13
N PHE A 90 3.75 -18.50 5.40
CA PHE A 90 4.65 -19.53 5.92
C PHE A 90 3.79 -20.63 6.55
N PRO A 91 3.70 -21.82 5.93
CA PRO A 91 2.86 -22.92 6.39
C PRO A 91 3.47 -23.68 7.58
N ASP A 92 4.03 -22.95 8.55
CA ASP A 92 4.70 -23.52 9.73
C ASP A 92 3.72 -24.32 10.64
N GLN A 93 2.41 -24.07 10.51
CA GLN A 93 1.33 -24.76 11.24
C GLN A 93 0.49 -25.69 10.35
N GLY A 94 0.95 -25.95 9.13
CA GLY A 94 0.26 -26.77 8.13
C GLY A 94 -0.05 -26.00 6.85
N PRO A 95 -0.57 -26.71 5.83
CA PRO A 95 -0.87 -26.12 4.53
C PRO A 95 -1.91 -25.00 4.65
N CYS A 96 -1.69 -23.90 3.94
CA CYS A 96 -2.60 -22.75 3.99
C CYS A 96 -2.67 -22.01 2.65
N SER A 97 -3.74 -21.24 2.47
CA SER A 97 -3.93 -20.35 1.32
C SER A 97 -3.73 -18.87 1.72
N PHE A 98 -3.45 -18.01 0.73
CA PHE A 98 -3.41 -16.56 0.97
C PHE A 98 -4.77 -16.02 1.40
N ARG A 99 -5.87 -16.55 0.85
CA ARG A 99 -7.23 -16.12 1.15
C ARG A 99 -7.56 -16.28 2.64
N GLU A 100 -7.20 -17.43 3.20
CA GLU A 100 -7.53 -17.79 4.59
C GLU A 100 -6.61 -17.10 5.61
N GLU A 101 -5.30 -17.10 5.38
CA GLU A 101 -4.33 -16.72 6.42
C GLU A 101 -3.82 -15.27 6.31
N LEU A 102 -3.64 -14.75 5.09
CA LEU A 102 -2.88 -13.51 4.92
C LEU A 102 -3.53 -12.32 5.64
N PRO A 103 -4.85 -12.06 5.51
CA PRO A 103 -5.46 -10.92 6.20
C PRO A 103 -5.28 -11.00 7.71
N ALA A 104 -5.50 -12.16 8.32
CA ALA A 104 -5.36 -12.35 9.76
C ALA A 104 -3.91 -12.12 10.23
N ARG A 105 -2.92 -12.62 9.48
CA ARG A 105 -1.50 -12.40 9.80
C ARG A 105 -1.09 -10.94 9.65
N VAL A 106 -1.56 -10.27 8.59
CA VAL A 106 -1.33 -8.83 8.37
C VAL A 106 -1.98 -8.00 9.48
N GLY A 107 -3.22 -8.31 9.87
CA GLY A 107 -3.90 -7.67 11.00
C GLY A 107 -3.13 -7.87 12.31
N ALA A 108 -2.68 -9.09 12.60
CA ALA A 108 -1.89 -9.38 13.79
C ALA A 108 -0.54 -8.62 13.80
N PHE A 109 0.13 -8.53 12.65
CA PHE A 109 1.34 -7.72 12.51
C PHE A 109 1.03 -6.24 12.76
N PHE A 110 -0.04 -5.72 12.16
CA PHE A 110 -0.48 -4.34 12.30
C PHE A 110 -0.76 -3.98 13.78
N GLU A 111 -1.55 -4.79 14.49
CA GLU A 111 -1.88 -4.55 15.90
C GLU A 111 -0.65 -4.56 16.80
N ARG A 112 0.30 -5.46 16.56
CA ARG A 112 1.47 -5.62 17.43
C ARG A 112 2.58 -4.61 17.13
N HIS A 113 2.76 -4.24 15.87
CA HIS A 113 3.97 -3.59 15.40
C HIS A 113 3.75 -2.23 14.75
N VAL A 114 2.52 -1.88 14.39
CA VAL A 114 2.22 -0.60 13.70
C VAL A 114 1.32 0.27 14.56
N TRP A 115 0.20 -0.27 15.05
CA TRP A 115 -0.77 0.44 15.87
C TRP A 115 -0.19 1.08 17.16
N PRO A 116 0.73 0.43 17.89
CA PRO A 116 1.32 1.03 19.09
C PRO A 116 2.11 2.31 18.80
N TYR A 117 2.67 2.43 17.59
CA TYR A 117 3.45 3.58 17.13
C TYR A 117 2.62 4.58 16.32
N ARG A 118 1.29 4.51 16.38
CA ARG A 118 0.39 5.37 15.59
C ARG A 118 0.70 6.85 15.72
N ASP A 119 1.02 7.34 16.91
CA ASP A 119 1.30 8.76 17.13
C ASP A 119 2.59 9.22 16.47
N LEU A 120 3.62 8.37 16.47
CA LEU A 120 4.88 8.60 15.76
C LEU A 120 4.68 8.60 14.24
N ILE A 121 3.83 7.70 13.73
CA ILE A 121 3.60 7.51 12.29
C ILE A 121 2.58 8.54 11.75
N ARG A 122 1.70 9.09 12.60
CA ARG A 122 0.57 9.96 12.24
C ARG A 122 0.92 11.05 11.23
N PRO A 123 2.00 11.85 11.38
CA PRO A 123 2.34 12.87 10.38
C PRO A 123 2.67 12.28 9.00
N GLY A 124 3.33 11.12 8.97
CA GLY A 124 3.57 10.36 7.74
C GLY A 124 2.27 9.86 7.12
N ALA A 125 1.39 9.29 7.93
CA ALA A 125 0.11 8.75 7.46
C ALA A 125 -0.82 9.82 6.89
N GLU A 126 -0.90 10.99 7.51
CA GLU A 126 -1.66 12.13 6.98
C GLU A 126 -1.13 12.60 5.63
N ARG A 127 0.21 12.74 5.49
CA ARG A 127 0.84 13.10 4.22
C ARG A 127 0.58 12.07 3.14
N THR A 128 0.65 10.78 3.48
CA THR A 128 0.36 9.70 2.52
C THR A 128 -1.11 9.72 2.10
N ALA A 129 -2.05 9.90 3.04
CA ALA A 129 -3.47 10.02 2.72
C ALA A 129 -3.75 11.23 1.81
N TRP A 130 -3.11 12.37 2.08
CA TRP A 130 -3.25 13.57 1.24
C TRP A 130 -2.67 13.36 -0.17
N ARG A 131 -1.51 12.70 -0.30
CA ARG A 131 -0.93 12.36 -1.62
C ARG A 131 -1.75 11.32 -2.37
N ALA A 132 -2.32 10.34 -1.67
CA ALA A 132 -3.17 9.32 -2.26
C ALA A 132 -4.50 9.89 -2.79
N LYS A 133 -4.96 11.00 -2.19
CA LYS A 133 -6.06 11.84 -2.71
C LYS A 133 -5.71 12.61 -3.99
N SER A 134 -4.58 12.40 -4.66
CA SER A 134 -4.20 13.21 -5.85
C SER A 134 -5.24 13.21 -6.99
N GLY A 135 -6.11 12.18 -7.07
CA GLY A 135 -7.29 12.16 -7.95
C GLY A 135 -8.61 12.68 -7.34
N TYR A 136 -8.62 12.97 -6.03
CA TYR A 136 -9.72 13.53 -5.23
C TYR A 136 -9.30 14.92 -4.69
N GLN A 137 -9.47 15.95 -5.49
CA GLN A 137 -8.95 17.31 -5.26
C GLN A 137 -9.89 18.22 -4.45
N ILE A 138 -10.92 17.66 -3.82
CA ILE A 138 -11.91 18.42 -3.05
C ILE A 138 -11.28 18.88 -1.74
N ARG A 139 -11.24 20.19 -1.52
CA ARG A 139 -10.56 20.84 -0.40
C ARG A 139 -11.51 21.25 0.70
N THR A 140 -12.78 21.50 0.37
CA THR A 140 -13.77 21.99 1.32
C THR A 140 -15.08 21.20 1.26
N GLU A 141 -15.82 21.23 2.36
CA GLU A 141 -17.15 20.62 2.42
C GLU A 141 -18.17 21.34 1.52
N THR A 142 -17.95 22.63 1.24
CA THR A 142 -18.76 23.38 0.28
C THR A 142 -18.54 22.89 -1.15
N GLU A 143 -17.28 22.71 -1.56
CA GLU A 143 -16.94 22.13 -2.87
C GLU A 143 -17.51 20.71 -3.00
N ARG A 144 -17.42 19.91 -1.93
CA ARG A 144 -18.00 18.56 -1.89
C ARG A 144 -19.50 18.60 -2.15
N ARG A 145 -20.25 19.44 -1.41
CA ARG A 145 -21.71 19.59 -1.57
C ARG A 145 -22.10 20.06 -2.97
N GLN A 146 -21.41 21.04 -3.52
CA GLN A 146 -21.68 21.52 -4.89
C GLN A 146 -21.46 20.42 -5.94
N LEU A 147 -20.38 19.64 -5.82
CA LEU A 147 -20.12 18.51 -6.71
C LEU A 147 -21.11 17.36 -6.50
N ARG A 148 -21.53 17.11 -5.26
CA ARG A 148 -22.59 16.16 -4.95
C ARG A 148 -23.89 16.54 -5.64
N ASP A 149 -24.36 17.77 -5.47
CA ASP A 149 -25.60 18.25 -6.07
C ASP A 149 -25.56 18.14 -7.59
N TYR A 150 -24.46 18.58 -8.21
CA TYR A 150 -24.23 18.46 -9.65
C TYR A 150 -24.25 17.00 -10.13
N GLY A 151 -23.53 16.11 -9.42
CA GLY A 151 -23.44 14.70 -9.77
C GLY A 151 -24.77 13.96 -9.61
N CYS A 152 -25.49 14.23 -8.51
CA CYS A 152 -26.80 13.64 -8.26
C CYS A 152 -27.81 14.10 -9.33
N ALA A 153 -27.86 15.41 -9.63
CA ALA A 153 -28.72 15.93 -10.69
C ALA A 153 -28.41 15.30 -12.06
N ARG A 154 -27.14 15.11 -12.40
CA ARG A 154 -26.71 14.49 -13.67
C ARG A 154 -27.15 13.03 -13.80
N LEU A 155 -27.25 12.31 -12.68
CA LEU A 155 -27.62 10.89 -12.64
C LEU A 155 -29.11 10.66 -12.29
N GLY A 156 -29.87 11.73 -12.07
CA GLY A 156 -31.26 11.67 -11.62
C GLY A 156 -31.40 11.05 -10.23
N LEU A 157 -30.47 11.35 -9.33
CA LEU A 157 -30.44 10.91 -7.94
C LEU A 157 -30.90 12.03 -7.00
N ASP A 158 -31.39 11.66 -5.83
CA ASP A 158 -31.82 12.62 -4.79
C ASP A 158 -30.62 13.01 -3.92
N PRO A 159 -30.12 14.26 -3.97
CA PRO A 159 -28.93 14.66 -3.23
C PRO A 159 -29.11 14.57 -1.70
N ASN A 160 -30.35 14.51 -1.20
CA ASN A 160 -30.65 14.44 0.23
C ASN A 160 -30.61 13.01 0.79
N ARG A 161 -30.53 11.99 -0.07
CA ARG A 161 -30.42 10.58 0.35
C ARG A 161 -28.96 10.17 0.48
N PRO A 162 -28.62 9.23 1.38
CA PRO A 162 -27.30 8.61 1.37
C PRO A 162 -27.03 7.98 0.02
N THR A 163 -25.82 8.14 -0.48
CA THR A 163 -25.36 7.51 -1.72
C THR A 163 -24.35 6.42 -1.38
N ILE A 164 -24.71 5.19 -1.74
CA ILE A 164 -23.93 3.99 -1.50
C ILE A 164 -23.25 3.59 -2.82
N ALA A 165 -21.92 3.59 -2.82
CA ALA A 165 -21.10 3.23 -3.96
C ALA A 165 -20.58 1.80 -3.82
N VAL A 166 -20.91 0.93 -4.77
CA VAL A 166 -20.52 -0.49 -4.80
C VAL A 166 -19.45 -0.70 -5.88
N PHE A 167 -18.29 -1.25 -5.52
CA PHE A 167 -17.15 -1.35 -6.44
C PHE A 167 -16.13 -2.45 -6.11
N GLY A 168 -15.34 -2.83 -7.12
CA GLY A 168 -14.22 -3.76 -7.00
C GLY A 168 -14.59 -5.24 -6.98
N HIS A 169 -15.79 -5.60 -7.45
CA HIS A 169 -16.23 -6.99 -7.58
C HIS A 169 -15.68 -7.63 -8.86
N THR A 170 -15.04 -8.78 -8.70
CA THR A 170 -14.60 -9.65 -9.80
C THR A 170 -15.64 -10.75 -10.01
N PRO A 171 -16.20 -10.91 -11.22
CA PRO A 171 -17.16 -11.98 -11.50
C PRO A 171 -16.60 -13.37 -11.13
N GLY A 172 -17.40 -14.15 -10.38
CA GLY A 172 -17.03 -15.47 -9.89
C GLY A 172 -16.42 -15.49 -8.48
N GLU A 173 -16.07 -14.32 -7.93
CA GLU A 173 -15.63 -14.16 -6.54
C GLU A 173 -16.74 -13.50 -5.71
N ASP A 174 -16.92 -13.90 -4.45
CA ASP A 174 -17.82 -13.25 -3.49
C ASP A 174 -19.25 -12.98 -4.04
N THR A 175 -19.71 -13.86 -4.95
CA THR A 175 -20.92 -13.65 -5.75
C THR A 175 -22.18 -13.57 -4.89
N ASP A 176 -22.27 -14.35 -3.82
CA ASP A 176 -23.41 -14.32 -2.90
C ASP A 176 -23.52 -12.98 -2.17
N LEU A 177 -22.37 -12.38 -1.81
CA LEU A 177 -22.29 -11.08 -1.15
C LEU A 177 -22.63 -9.95 -2.12
N PHE A 178 -22.13 -10.02 -3.36
CA PHE A 178 -22.48 -9.06 -4.40
C PHE A 178 -23.96 -9.12 -4.75
N GLN A 179 -24.53 -10.32 -4.93
CA GLN A 179 -25.94 -10.49 -5.23
C GLN A 179 -26.83 -10.02 -4.06
N SER A 180 -26.46 -10.32 -2.81
CA SER A 180 -27.19 -9.79 -1.65
C SER A 180 -27.21 -8.25 -1.62
N THR A 181 -26.09 -7.62 -2.01
CA THR A 181 -25.99 -6.15 -2.11
C THR A 181 -26.92 -5.62 -3.22
N VAL A 182 -26.97 -6.27 -4.38
CA VAL A 182 -27.87 -5.92 -5.49
C VAL A 182 -29.34 -6.08 -5.10
N ASP A 183 -29.68 -7.18 -4.43
CA ASP A 183 -31.05 -7.48 -4.00
C ASP A 183 -31.53 -6.44 -2.99
N PHE A 184 -30.69 -6.12 -2.00
CA PHE A 184 -30.97 -5.07 -1.02
C PHE A 184 -31.18 -3.72 -1.71
N ALA A 185 -30.25 -3.31 -2.58
CA ALA A 185 -30.30 -2.07 -3.35
C ALA A 185 -31.56 -1.93 -4.22
N SER A 186 -32.03 -3.06 -4.77
CA SER A 186 -33.23 -3.09 -5.59
C SER A 186 -34.51 -2.92 -4.77
N SER A 187 -34.51 -3.42 -3.54
CA SER A 187 -35.66 -3.39 -2.65
C SER A 187 -35.80 -2.09 -1.85
N ASP A 188 -34.67 -1.50 -1.43
CA ASP A 188 -34.64 -0.36 -0.53
C ASP A 188 -34.66 1.00 -1.27
N PRO A 189 -35.68 1.85 -1.03
CA PRO A 189 -35.77 3.17 -1.65
C PRO A 189 -35.10 4.27 -0.83
N SER A 190 -34.49 3.97 0.32
CA SER A 190 -33.98 5.00 1.25
C SER A 190 -32.64 5.61 0.81
N ALA A 191 -31.88 4.89 -0.02
CA ALA A 191 -30.58 5.32 -0.53
C ALA A 191 -30.54 5.50 -2.06
N ASN A 192 -29.52 6.22 -2.53
CA ASN A 192 -29.07 6.20 -3.92
C ASN A 192 -28.03 5.09 -4.09
N TRP A 193 -28.15 4.30 -5.16
CA TRP A 193 -27.27 3.15 -5.41
C TRP A 193 -26.43 3.34 -6.67
N LEU A 194 -25.11 3.46 -6.47
CA LEU A 194 -24.12 3.60 -7.53
C LEU A 194 -23.28 2.34 -7.64
N PHE A 195 -23.42 1.59 -8.73
CA PHE A 195 -22.60 0.42 -9.01
C PHE A 195 -21.53 0.77 -10.05
N LEU A 196 -20.27 0.55 -9.70
CA LEU A 196 -19.15 0.72 -10.63
C LEU A 196 -18.90 -0.55 -11.43
N ASP A 197 -19.23 -1.69 -10.85
CA ASP A 197 -19.13 -2.99 -11.50
C ASP A 197 -20.46 -3.37 -12.16
N PRO A 198 -20.43 -4.18 -13.24
CA PRO A 198 -21.65 -4.60 -13.92
C PRO A 198 -22.60 -5.39 -13.01
N VAL A 199 -23.89 -5.06 -13.11
CA VAL A 199 -24.99 -5.84 -12.51
C VAL A 199 -25.68 -6.64 -13.60
N GLY A 200 -25.96 -7.91 -13.34
CA GLY A 200 -26.47 -8.85 -14.37
C GLY A 200 -27.82 -8.47 -14.98
N TYR A 201 -28.66 -7.73 -14.25
CA TYR A 201 -29.97 -7.29 -14.70
C TYR A 201 -30.19 -5.79 -14.42
N PRO A 202 -30.87 -5.07 -15.32
CA PRO A 202 -31.17 -3.66 -15.11
C PRO A 202 -32.23 -3.48 -14.02
N HIS A 203 -31.90 -2.73 -12.97
CA HIS A 203 -32.85 -2.32 -11.94
C HIS A 203 -33.09 -0.81 -12.02
N SER A 204 -34.35 -0.39 -11.95
CA SER A 204 -34.73 1.03 -12.09
C SER A 204 -34.14 1.94 -10.99
N ARG A 205 -33.74 1.37 -9.86
CA ARG A 205 -33.13 2.06 -8.70
C ARG A 205 -31.62 2.00 -8.66
N VAL A 206 -31.02 1.05 -9.36
CA VAL A 206 -29.56 0.91 -9.44
C VAL A 206 -29.03 1.73 -10.61
N ARG A 207 -27.96 2.48 -10.40
CA ARG A 207 -27.26 3.19 -11.45
C ARG A 207 -25.89 2.58 -11.65
N CYS A 208 -25.71 1.88 -12.77
CA CYS A 208 -24.40 1.41 -13.20
C CYS A 208 -23.66 2.58 -13.88
N VAL A 209 -22.52 2.98 -13.33
CA VAL A 209 -21.75 4.18 -13.75
C VAL A 209 -20.32 3.83 -14.18
N THR A 210 -20.09 2.60 -14.63
CA THR A 210 -18.79 2.05 -15.03
C THR A 210 -18.02 3.01 -15.95
N GLY A 211 -16.89 3.54 -15.46
CA GLY A 211 -15.99 4.42 -16.23
C GLY A 211 -16.57 5.80 -16.61
N ALA A 212 -17.77 6.16 -16.17
CA ALA A 212 -18.48 7.36 -16.64
C ALA A 212 -18.23 8.61 -15.78
N LEU A 213 -17.71 8.45 -14.56
CA LEU A 213 -17.53 9.53 -13.58
C LEU A 213 -16.05 9.75 -13.28
N SER A 214 -15.67 11.01 -13.09
CA SER A 214 -14.36 11.32 -12.53
C SER A 214 -14.31 10.93 -11.05
N THR A 215 -13.12 10.59 -10.56
CA THR A 215 -12.86 10.27 -9.14
C THR A 215 -13.37 11.36 -8.20
N ASN A 216 -13.21 12.64 -8.57
CA ASN A 216 -13.74 13.78 -7.82
C ASN A 216 -15.26 13.71 -7.67
N LEU A 217 -15.97 13.49 -8.78
CA LEU A 217 -17.43 13.50 -8.79
C LEU A 217 -18.00 12.27 -8.07
N LEU A 218 -17.38 11.10 -8.29
CA LEU A 218 -17.83 9.86 -7.66
C LEU A 218 -17.70 9.94 -6.13
N TRP A 219 -16.52 10.31 -5.63
CA TRP A 219 -16.27 10.33 -4.19
C TRP A 219 -16.83 11.58 -3.50
N SER A 220 -17.21 12.63 -4.24
CA SER A 220 -17.99 13.72 -3.66
C SER A 220 -19.41 13.29 -3.32
N MET A 221 -19.98 12.40 -4.15
CA MET A 221 -21.33 11.86 -3.95
C MET A 221 -21.36 10.71 -2.95
N ALA A 222 -20.33 9.88 -2.86
CA ALA A 222 -20.35 8.71 -1.98
C ALA A 222 -20.38 9.10 -0.49
N ASP A 223 -21.36 8.57 0.23
CA ASP A 223 -21.43 8.65 1.69
C ASP A 223 -20.94 7.36 2.33
N VAL A 224 -21.11 6.22 1.64
CA VAL A 224 -20.68 4.89 2.08
C VAL A 224 -20.16 4.13 0.85
N GLY A 225 -19.06 3.39 1.02
CA GLY A 225 -18.58 2.41 0.05
C GLY A 225 -18.95 0.98 0.45
N VAL A 226 -19.33 0.14 -0.51
CA VAL A 226 -19.30 -1.32 -0.38
C VAL A 226 -18.24 -1.81 -1.35
N THR A 227 -17.25 -2.53 -0.85
CA THR A 227 -16.12 -2.96 -1.68
C THR A 227 -15.83 -4.44 -1.60
N PHE A 228 -15.41 -4.98 -2.74
CA PHE A 228 -15.00 -6.37 -2.89
C PHE A 228 -13.49 -6.54 -3.04
N SER A 229 -12.73 -5.47 -2.81
CA SER A 229 -11.27 -5.44 -2.85
C SER A 229 -10.72 -4.42 -1.84
N ASP A 230 -9.41 -4.17 -1.84
CA ASP A 230 -8.81 -3.13 -1.00
C ASP A 230 -9.40 -1.72 -1.31
N SER A 231 -9.67 -0.94 -0.26
CA SER A 231 -10.15 0.45 -0.40
C SER A 231 -9.37 1.46 0.44
N ASP A 232 -9.10 2.62 -0.17
CA ASP A 232 -8.46 3.78 0.48
C ASP A 232 -9.48 4.76 1.07
N LEU A 233 -10.78 4.59 0.77
CA LEU A 233 -11.85 5.54 1.12
C LEU A 233 -11.95 5.84 2.62
N PRO A 234 -11.79 4.88 3.55
CA PRO A 234 -11.86 5.19 4.98
C PRO A 234 -10.72 6.11 5.44
N ALA A 235 -9.53 6.03 4.83
CA ALA A 235 -8.44 6.97 5.10
C ALA A 235 -8.78 8.40 4.66
N PHE A 236 -9.74 8.54 3.74
CA PHE A 236 -10.24 9.80 3.22
C PHE A 236 -11.43 10.36 3.98
N GLY A 237 -12.02 9.57 4.89
CA GLY A 237 -13.17 9.92 5.71
C GLY A 237 -14.50 9.35 5.22
N ILE A 238 -14.51 8.45 4.24
CA ILE A 238 -15.74 7.81 3.74
C ILE A 238 -15.81 6.38 4.30
N PRO A 239 -16.83 6.01 5.10
CA PRO A 239 -16.98 4.66 5.62
C PRO A 239 -17.05 3.61 4.51
N VAL A 240 -16.54 2.41 4.81
CA VAL A 240 -16.57 1.27 3.89
C VAL A 240 -17.02 0.01 4.60
N VAL A 241 -17.98 -0.68 3.97
CA VAL A 241 -18.31 -2.08 4.22
C VAL A 241 -17.45 -2.94 3.29
N GLN A 242 -16.52 -3.69 3.85
CA GLN A 242 -15.67 -4.64 3.13
C GLN A 242 -16.40 -5.97 3.02
N ALA A 243 -16.91 -6.28 1.83
CA ALA A 243 -17.61 -7.52 1.52
C ALA A 243 -16.67 -8.58 0.94
N GLY A 244 -15.73 -8.18 0.07
CA GLY A 244 -14.80 -9.12 -0.56
C GLY A 244 -13.45 -9.23 0.13
N TRP A 245 -12.60 -10.10 -0.40
CA TRP A 245 -11.27 -10.31 0.17
C TRP A 245 -10.38 -9.06 0.05
N SER A 246 -9.70 -8.74 1.15
CA SER A 246 -8.72 -7.64 1.22
C SER A 246 -7.61 -8.01 2.19
N VAL A 247 -6.36 -7.73 1.78
CA VAL A 247 -5.18 -7.95 2.62
C VAL A 247 -5.27 -7.17 3.92
N GLY A 248 -5.86 -5.96 3.87
CA GLY A 248 -5.97 -5.06 5.02
C GLY A 248 -7.25 -5.18 5.84
N SER A 249 -8.15 -6.10 5.49
CA SER A 249 -9.48 -6.23 6.11
C SER A 249 -9.40 -6.44 7.63
N SER A 250 -8.35 -7.07 8.13
CA SER A 250 -8.14 -7.31 9.57
C SER A 250 -7.38 -6.20 10.31
N CYS A 251 -7.07 -5.07 9.66
CA CYS A 251 -6.40 -3.92 10.30
C CYS A 251 -7.38 -2.96 11.02
N GLY A 252 -8.69 -3.24 10.94
CA GLY A 252 -9.75 -2.46 11.62
C GLY A 252 -10.08 -1.10 10.96
N GLY A 253 -9.73 -0.93 9.68
CA GLY A 253 -10.03 0.30 8.92
C GLY A 253 -11.39 0.30 8.21
N THR A 254 -12.10 -0.83 8.20
CA THR A 254 -13.37 -1.05 7.50
C THR A 254 -14.32 -1.87 8.37
N HIS A 255 -15.61 -1.88 8.02
CA HIS A 255 -16.60 -2.80 8.57
C HIS A 255 -16.63 -4.06 7.72
N VAL A 256 -16.18 -5.21 8.25
CA VAL A 256 -16.08 -6.45 7.46
C VAL A 256 -17.41 -7.20 7.53
N ALA A 257 -18.00 -7.48 6.37
CA ALA A 257 -19.16 -8.35 6.25
C ALA A 257 -18.72 -9.74 5.79
N ARG A 258 -19.07 -10.78 6.55
CA ARG A 258 -18.64 -12.16 6.26
C ARG A 258 -19.70 -12.96 5.52
N ASP A 259 -20.96 -12.54 5.64
CA ASP A 259 -22.08 -13.20 5.02
C ASP A 259 -23.15 -12.19 4.53
N PRO A 260 -24.13 -12.64 3.73
CA PRO A 260 -25.19 -11.78 3.22
C PRO A 260 -25.99 -11.03 4.27
N SER A 261 -26.10 -11.57 5.50
CA SER A 261 -26.85 -10.93 6.59
C SER A 261 -26.07 -9.79 7.23
N ASP A 262 -24.75 -9.96 7.39
CA ASP A 262 -23.85 -8.90 7.83
C ASP A 262 -23.90 -7.69 6.88
N ILE A 263 -23.92 -7.93 5.56
CA ILE A 263 -24.02 -6.84 4.58
C ILE A 263 -25.27 -6.01 4.82
N ARG A 264 -26.44 -6.67 4.96
CA ARG A 264 -27.70 -5.97 5.17
C ARG A 264 -27.68 -5.18 6.47
N LEU A 265 -27.20 -5.78 7.55
CA LEU A 265 -27.06 -5.11 8.84
C LEU A 265 -26.24 -3.83 8.74
N TRP A 266 -25.06 -3.89 8.11
CA TRP A 266 -24.19 -2.72 7.96
C TRP A 266 -24.79 -1.65 7.06
N LEU A 267 -25.51 -2.04 6.00
CA LEU A 267 -26.19 -1.10 5.11
C LEU A 267 -27.35 -0.39 5.81
N ASP A 268 -28.19 -1.14 6.53
CA ASP A 268 -29.27 -0.60 7.35
C ASP A 268 -28.72 0.39 8.39
N GLU A 269 -27.64 0.03 9.09
CA GLU A 269 -27.00 0.92 10.05
C GLU A 269 -26.44 2.18 9.38
N ALA A 270 -25.79 2.04 8.21
CA ALA A 270 -25.21 3.17 7.48
C ALA A 270 -26.27 4.18 7.04
N ILE A 271 -27.40 3.68 6.53
CA ILE A 271 -28.55 4.49 6.14
C ILE A 271 -29.13 5.19 7.37
N ALA A 272 -29.41 4.44 8.44
CA ALA A 272 -30.02 4.98 9.65
C ALA A 272 -29.14 6.03 10.36
N LYS A 273 -27.81 5.87 10.36
CA LYS A 273 -26.88 6.90 10.87
C LYS A 273 -26.85 8.12 9.96
N HIS A 274 -26.83 7.93 8.64
CA HIS A 274 -26.84 9.05 7.70
C HIS A 274 -28.11 9.91 7.83
N GLU A 275 -29.28 9.31 8.05
CA GLU A 275 -30.54 10.04 8.32
C GLU A 275 -30.44 10.96 9.54
N LYS A 276 -29.60 10.61 10.52
CA LYS A 276 -29.32 11.41 11.72
C LYS A 276 -28.17 12.41 11.52
N GLY A 277 -27.55 12.45 10.34
CA GLY A 277 -26.34 13.24 10.09
C GLY A 277 -25.08 12.66 10.72
N GLU A 278 -25.10 11.37 11.08
CA GLU A 278 -23.98 10.63 11.68
C GLU A 278 -23.28 9.76 10.63
N SER A 279 -22.08 9.27 10.94
CA SER A 279 -21.32 8.34 10.10
C SER A 279 -21.08 7.04 10.86
N ILE A 280 -21.07 5.91 10.14
CA ILE A 280 -20.59 4.63 10.72
C ILE A 280 -19.06 4.58 10.82
N LEU A 281 -18.32 5.55 10.25
CA LEU A 281 -16.87 5.59 10.36
C LEU A 281 -16.44 6.22 11.68
N GLU A 282 -15.98 5.39 12.61
CA GLU A 282 -15.47 5.87 13.88
C GLU A 282 -14.08 6.54 13.74
N PRO A 283 -13.72 7.49 14.63
CA PRO A 283 -12.41 8.15 14.56
C PRO A 283 -11.22 7.18 14.58
N GLU A 284 -11.30 6.12 15.41
CA GLU A 284 -10.26 5.09 15.47
C GLU A 284 -10.14 4.32 14.15
N GLN A 285 -11.26 3.94 13.53
CA GLN A 285 -11.26 3.25 12.24
C GLN A 285 -10.60 4.11 11.15
N ARG A 286 -10.86 5.42 11.15
CA ARG A 286 -10.20 6.35 10.24
C ARG A 286 -8.69 6.41 10.46
N ASP A 287 -8.23 6.47 11.71
CA ASP A 287 -6.81 6.48 12.04
C ASP A 287 -6.14 5.15 11.63
N ARG A 288 -6.81 4.02 11.87
CA ARG A 288 -6.38 2.69 11.42
C ARG A 288 -6.25 2.61 9.89
N ALA A 289 -7.25 3.12 9.16
CA ALA A 289 -7.22 3.16 7.71
C ALA A 289 -6.08 4.03 7.16
N ARG A 290 -5.80 5.18 7.81
CA ARG A 290 -4.66 6.04 7.45
C ARG A 290 -3.32 5.36 7.67
N LEU A 291 -3.15 4.67 8.80
CA LEU A 291 -1.95 3.90 9.10
C LEU A 291 -1.80 2.71 8.14
N TRP A 292 -2.88 2.01 7.82
CA TRP A 292 -2.86 0.93 6.83
C TRP A 292 -2.45 1.44 5.44
N LEU A 293 -3.02 2.57 5.01
CA LEU A 293 -2.64 3.22 3.75
C LEU A 293 -1.16 3.62 3.75
N TRP A 294 -0.66 4.17 4.86
CA TRP A 294 0.76 4.48 5.03
C TRP A 294 1.63 3.23 5.00
N LEU A 295 1.25 2.17 5.70
CA LEU A 295 1.99 0.91 5.72
C LEU A 295 2.08 0.37 4.29
N ARG A 296 0.96 0.23 3.59
CA ARG A 296 0.98 -0.27 2.20
C ARG A 296 1.76 0.62 1.24
N ARG A 297 1.73 1.94 1.36
CA ARG A 297 2.37 2.85 0.38
C ARG A 297 3.80 3.25 0.75
N CYS A 298 4.21 3.07 2.00
CA CYS A 298 5.50 3.54 2.50
C CYS A 298 6.20 2.51 3.38
N GLY A 299 5.49 1.95 4.37
CA GLY A 299 6.08 1.02 5.33
C GLY A 299 6.45 -0.35 4.74
N ALA A 300 5.72 -0.80 3.73
CA ALA A 300 5.89 -2.08 3.05
C ALA A 300 6.51 -1.94 1.64
N ASP A 301 6.85 -0.71 1.22
CA ASP A 301 7.55 -0.44 -0.03
C ASP A 301 9.05 -0.32 0.24
N VAL A 302 9.81 -1.34 -0.16
CA VAL A 302 11.25 -1.39 0.11
C VAL A 302 12.02 -0.69 -0.99
N PRO A 303 12.71 0.43 -0.68
CA PRO A 303 13.56 1.08 -1.66
C PRO A 303 14.77 0.19 -1.94
N THR A 304 15.09 0.00 -3.21
CA THR A 304 16.27 -0.73 -3.66
C THR A 304 16.90 0.03 -4.81
N GLN A 305 18.24 0.13 -4.80
CA GLN A 305 18.96 0.74 -5.91
C GLN A 305 19.09 -0.23 -7.08
N LEU A 306 18.87 -1.52 -6.84
CA LEU A 306 18.95 -2.57 -7.85
C LEU A 306 17.82 -2.50 -8.88
N LEU A 307 16.70 -1.86 -8.55
CA LEU A 307 15.56 -1.71 -9.44
C LEU A 307 15.36 -0.26 -9.82
N PRO A 308 15.35 0.08 -11.12
CA PRO A 308 14.99 1.41 -11.57
C PRO A 308 13.55 1.76 -11.16
N HIS A 309 13.29 3.06 -11.06
CA HIS A 309 11.92 3.57 -10.91
C HIS A 309 11.10 3.25 -12.18
N TRP A 310 9.78 3.17 -12.05
CA TRP A 310 8.92 2.81 -13.19
C TRP A 310 8.86 3.90 -14.28
N GLU A 311 9.17 5.15 -13.92
CA GLU A 311 9.16 6.31 -14.81
C GLU A 311 10.24 6.26 -15.91
N TYR A 312 11.21 5.35 -15.80
CA TYR A 312 12.20 5.14 -16.86
C TYR A 312 11.58 4.59 -18.15
N GLY A 313 10.34 4.06 -18.11
CA GLY A 313 9.60 3.67 -19.32
C GLY A 313 10.41 2.75 -20.24
N VAL A 314 10.66 3.19 -21.48
CA VAL A 314 11.42 2.44 -22.48
C VAL A 314 12.90 2.25 -22.12
N ASP A 315 13.46 3.11 -21.29
CA ASP A 315 14.87 3.03 -20.84
C ASP A 315 15.05 2.11 -19.62
N TYR A 316 13.97 1.49 -19.12
CA TYR A 316 14.00 0.68 -17.90
C TYR A 316 15.05 -0.44 -17.96
N ALA A 317 15.13 -1.17 -19.07
CA ALA A 317 16.09 -2.27 -19.22
C ALA A 317 17.55 -1.78 -19.20
N ARG A 318 17.83 -0.63 -19.80
CA ARG A 318 19.17 -0.02 -19.78
C ARG A 318 19.53 0.45 -18.38
N ALA A 319 18.62 1.14 -17.70
CA ALA A 319 18.83 1.58 -16.32
C ALA A 319 19.05 0.40 -15.38
N LEU A 320 18.30 -0.69 -15.57
CA LEU A 320 18.45 -1.92 -14.79
C LEU A 320 19.85 -2.53 -14.98
N ALA A 321 20.33 -2.64 -16.23
CA ALA A 321 21.66 -3.18 -16.50
C ALA A 321 22.76 -2.36 -15.80
N VAL A 322 22.66 -1.03 -15.83
CA VAL A 322 23.58 -0.13 -15.12
C VAL A 322 23.52 -0.37 -13.61
N ASN A 323 22.32 -0.42 -13.03
CA ASN A 323 22.17 -0.64 -11.59
C ASN A 323 22.74 -1.99 -11.15
N LEU A 324 22.50 -3.06 -11.91
CA LEU A 324 23.01 -4.40 -11.59
C LEU A 324 24.54 -4.50 -11.68
N TRP A 325 25.20 -3.65 -12.46
CA TRP A 325 26.67 -3.62 -12.55
C TRP A 325 27.34 -2.85 -11.42
N HIS A 326 26.65 -1.88 -10.83
CA HIS A 326 27.27 -0.91 -9.91
C HIS A 326 26.81 -1.02 -8.46
N VAL A 327 25.66 -1.65 -8.18
CA VAL A 327 25.14 -1.76 -6.82
C VAL A 327 25.65 -3.05 -6.18
N GLU A 328 26.42 -2.89 -5.10
CA GLU A 328 26.85 -3.99 -4.25
C GLU A 328 25.70 -4.51 -3.38
N ARG A 329 25.65 -5.84 -3.19
CA ARG A 329 24.53 -6.51 -2.50
C ARG A 329 24.45 -6.14 -1.02
N ASP A 330 25.60 -5.99 -0.37
CA ASP A 330 25.70 -5.81 1.08
C ASP A 330 25.18 -4.44 1.55
N GLY A 331 25.00 -3.51 0.62
CA GLY A 331 24.45 -2.18 0.88
C GLY A 331 22.97 -2.01 0.54
N ASP A 332 22.31 -2.99 -0.11
CA ASP A 332 20.94 -2.81 -0.58
C ASP A 332 19.89 -3.19 0.49
N PRO A 333 18.93 -2.31 0.81
CA PRO A 333 17.92 -2.57 1.84
C PRO A 333 17.07 -3.83 1.59
N LEU A 334 16.94 -4.27 0.34
CA LEU A 334 16.13 -5.44 -0.03
C LEU A 334 16.57 -6.71 0.69
N TYR A 335 17.87 -7.01 0.69
CA TYR A 335 18.37 -8.26 1.29
C TYR A 335 18.09 -8.30 2.79
N SER A 336 18.26 -7.17 3.48
CA SER A 336 17.90 -7.05 4.90
C SER A 336 16.41 -7.24 5.14
N ALA A 337 15.56 -6.69 4.27
CA ALA A 337 14.11 -6.80 4.38
C ALA A 337 13.63 -8.23 4.12
N VAL A 338 14.18 -8.91 3.11
CA VAL A 338 13.90 -10.32 2.84
C VAL A 338 14.37 -11.20 4.00
N ALA A 339 15.57 -10.95 4.53
CA ALA A 339 16.08 -11.69 5.69
C ALA A 339 15.20 -11.52 6.93
N ARG A 340 14.74 -10.29 7.23
CA ARG A 340 13.78 -10.04 8.33
C ARG A 340 12.47 -10.79 8.11
N MET A 341 11.85 -10.59 6.94
CA MET A 341 10.59 -11.23 6.59
C MET A 341 10.68 -12.76 6.75
N TRP A 342 11.76 -13.35 6.24
CA TRP A 342 11.95 -14.78 6.25
C TRP A 342 12.27 -15.35 7.64
N THR A 343 13.15 -14.70 8.39
CA THR A 343 13.61 -15.19 9.70
C THR A 343 12.51 -15.05 10.76
N ARG A 344 11.75 -13.95 10.70
CA ARG A 344 10.70 -13.64 11.67
C ARG A 344 9.30 -14.09 11.22
N ARG A 345 9.21 -14.68 10.02
CA ARG A 345 7.94 -15.10 9.41
C ARG A 345 6.96 -13.92 9.26
N GLU A 346 7.45 -12.72 8.96
CA GLU A 346 6.58 -11.54 8.78
C GLU A 346 5.71 -11.71 7.53
N PRO A 347 4.42 -11.32 7.56
CA PRO A 347 3.48 -11.57 6.47
C PRO A 347 3.70 -10.67 5.25
N MET A 348 4.60 -9.69 5.35
CA MET A 348 4.90 -8.75 4.28
C MET A 348 6.34 -8.28 4.37
N LEU A 349 6.85 -7.84 3.22
CA LEU A 349 8.12 -7.15 3.14
C LEU A 349 7.99 -5.77 3.78
N THR A 350 8.89 -5.42 4.69
CA THR A 350 8.86 -4.14 5.42
C THR A 350 10.13 -3.34 5.19
N ARG A 351 9.96 -2.04 4.92
CA ARG A 351 11.06 -1.06 4.79
C ARG A 351 11.75 -0.82 6.12
N PHE A 352 10.97 -0.70 7.17
CA PHE A 352 11.45 -0.43 8.53
C PHE A 352 11.50 -1.71 9.33
N ASP A 353 12.41 -1.78 10.30
CA ASP A 353 12.34 -2.80 11.34
C ASP A 353 11.34 -2.34 12.41
N PHE A 354 10.15 -2.95 12.42
CA PHE A 354 9.11 -2.63 13.41
C PHE A 354 9.27 -3.39 14.73
N HIS A 355 10.28 -4.25 14.84
CA HIS A 355 10.65 -4.92 16.10
C HIS A 355 11.68 -4.12 16.91
N ASP A 356 12.23 -3.03 16.34
CA ASP A 356 13.16 -2.18 17.06
C ASP A 356 12.45 -1.50 18.25
N PRO A 357 12.96 -1.63 19.49
CA PRO A 357 12.36 -1.01 20.66
C PRO A 357 12.37 0.53 20.60
N ALA A 358 13.21 1.15 19.76
CA ALA A 358 13.17 2.58 19.49
C ALA A 358 12.00 2.99 18.57
N GLY A 359 11.18 2.02 18.13
CA GLY A 359 10.15 2.17 17.12
C GLY A 359 10.71 2.04 15.71
N PRO A 360 9.85 2.03 14.67
CA PRO A 360 10.34 2.08 13.30
C PRO A 360 11.21 3.32 13.16
N PHE A 361 12.49 3.14 12.80
CA PHE A 361 13.44 4.23 12.58
C PHE A 361 13.00 5.11 11.40
N ILE A 362 11.99 5.95 11.63
CA ILE A 362 11.59 7.05 10.77
C ILE A 362 12.53 8.20 11.12
N ARG A 363 13.82 8.07 10.81
CA ARG A 363 14.67 9.26 10.81
C ARG A 363 14.11 10.19 9.73
N ASN A 364 13.43 11.25 10.16
CA ASN A 364 13.34 12.46 9.36
C ASN A 364 14.79 12.87 9.08
N THR A 365 15.33 12.51 7.92
CA THR A 365 16.62 12.99 7.42
C THR A 365 16.62 14.52 7.16
N PHE A 366 15.57 15.23 7.58
CA PHE A 366 15.42 16.67 7.49
C PHE A 366 15.48 17.39 8.84
N ASP A 367 15.42 16.69 9.98
CA ASP A 367 15.61 17.32 11.28
C ASP A 367 17.09 17.20 11.69
N ARG A 368 17.81 18.32 11.52
CA ARG A 368 19.24 18.58 11.83
C ARG A 368 20.24 18.19 10.74
N PHE A 369 20.19 18.89 9.60
CA PHE A 369 21.44 19.54 9.21
C PHE A 369 21.61 20.75 10.14
N PRO A 370 22.73 20.90 10.86
CA PRO A 370 23.05 22.17 11.46
C PRO A 370 23.04 23.19 10.32
N ARG A 371 22.31 24.29 10.47
CA ARG A 371 22.48 25.41 9.55
C ARG A 371 23.96 25.76 9.60
N PHE A 372 24.60 25.85 8.44
CA PHE A 372 25.90 26.52 8.31
C PHE A 372 25.72 27.92 8.91
N GLY A 373 26.14 28.10 10.16
CA GLY A 373 25.82 29.28 10.96
C GLY A 373 25.90 29.06 12.47
N ASP A 374 25.56 27.87 12.98
CA ASP A 374 25.68 27.57 14.41
C ASP A 374 27.09 27.06 14.75
N VAL A 375 28.10 27.88 14.45
CA VAL A 375 29.39 27.79 15.13
C VAL A 375 29.19 28.48 16.47
N VAL A 376 29.05 27.68 17.52
CA VAL A 376 29.23 28.12 18.89
C VAL A 376 30.59 28.79 18.97
N ARG A 377 30.60 30.13 19.12
CA ARG A 377 31.80 30.85 19.54
C ARG A 377 32.15 30.33 20.94
N PRO A 378 33.37 29.83 21.17
CA PRO A 378 33.82 29.62 22.53
C PRO A 378 33.94 30.99 23.18
N ASP A 379 33.27 31.13 24.31
CA ASP A 379 33.38 32.29 25.19
C ASP A 379 34.85 32.60 25.49
N GLU A 380 35.15 33.88 25.34
CA GLU A 380 36.34 34.54 25.86
C GLU A 380 36.30 34.50 27.39
N ASP A 381 37.45 34.25 28.01
CA ASP A 381 37.76 34.77 29.35
C ASP A 381 39.28 35.06 29.42
N PRO A 382 39.73 35.97 30.31
CA PRO A 382 40.64 37.04 29.94
C PRO A 382 42.01 36.86 30.61
N MET A 383 42.94 37.73 30.23
CA MET A 383 44.21 38.01 30.91
C MET A 383 45.29 36.94 30.84
N SER A 384 46.34 37.23 30.06
CA SER A 384 47.71 37.35 30.58
C SER A 384 48.68 37.76 29.47
N SER A 385 49.12 39.02 29.53
CA SER A 385 50.43 39.58 29.13
C SER A 385 51.29 38.84 28.09
N PHE A 386 51.78 39.54 27.07
CA PHE A 386 53.20 39.92 26.97
C PHE A 386 53.51 40.71 25.67
N HIS A 387 54.11 41.90 25.87
CA HIS A 387 55.04 42.67 25.02
C HIS A 387 54.77 42.95 23.53
N GLU A 388 54.56 44.25 23.25
CA GLU A 388 55.07 44.95 22.04
C GLU A 388 56.62 44.91 22.00
N PRO A 389 57.23 45.10 20.80
CA PRO A 389 57.55 46.47 20.37
C PRO A 389 57.25 46.78 18.89
N GLU A 390 56.80 48.03 18.72
CA GLU A 390 57.15 49.04 17.70
C GLU A 390 57.64 48.62 16.30
N GLU A 391 57.02 49.14 15.23
CA GLU A 391 57.49 50.35 14.52
C GLU A 391 56.73 50.66 13.21
N SER A 392 56.52 51.96 13.01
CA SER A 392 56.41 52.72 11.74
C SER A 392 55.17 52.48 10.85
N SER A 393 54.17 53.35 10.91
CA SER A 393 54.00 54.57 10.11
C SER A 393 53.78 54.34 8.60
N PHE A 394 52.58 54.65 8.09
CA PHE A 394 52.43 55.61 6.98
C PHE A 394 50.97 56.07 6.81
N THR A 395 50.84 57.36 6.57
CA THR A 395 49.64 58.21 6.49
C THR A 395 48.98 58.22 5.10
N ARG A 396 47.65 58.38 5.03
CA ARG A 396 46.91 59.55 4.45
C ARG A 396 45.54 59.19 3.82
N SER A 397 44.53 59.90 4.34
CA SER A 397 43.54 60.75 3.64
C SER A 397 42.50 60.15 2.65
N THR A 398 41.26 60.20 3.13
CA THR A 398 39.98 60.66 2.52
C THR A 398 40.08 61.70 1.39
N PRO A 399 39.01 61.98 0.59
CA PRO A 399 37.56 61.92 0.91
C PRO A 399 36.76 60.79 0.28
#